data_AF-A0A101WSF4-F1
#
_entry.id   AF-A0A101WSF4-F1
#
_cell.length_a   1.000
_cell.length_b   1.000
_cell.length_c   1.000
_cell.angle_alpha   90.00
_cell.angle_beta   90.00
_cell.angle_gamma   90.00
#
_symmetry.space_group_name_H-M   'P 1'
#
loop_
_entity.id
_entity.type
_entity.pdbx_description
1 polymer ?
#
loop_
_entity_poly.entity_id
_entity_poly.type
_entity_poly.pdbx_seq_one_letter_code
_entity_poly.pdbx_strand_id
1 'polypeptide(L)' 'MTKEYKEAHKHSINHKEKLMKDKICGCFYCLSIYDPIEIIEWLPDTTGTGLCPHCGIDAII' A
#
# COMPACT_ATOMS: atom_id res chain seq x y z
N MET A 1 -7.55 12.54 -15.34
CA MET A 1 -6.89 11.70 -14.31
C MET A 1 -6.22 12.62 -13.33
N THR A 2 -6.83 12.74 -12.17
CA THR A 2 -6.81 13.88 -11.24
C THR A 2 -5.54 13.90 -10.37
N LYS A 3 -5.16 15.09 -9.89
CA LYS A 3 -3.96 15.37 -9.08
C LYS A 3 -3.77 14.46 -7.85
N GLU A 4 -4.81 13.80 -7.37
CA GLU A 4 -4.83 13.02 -6.12
C GLU A 4 -3.93 11.78 -6.15
N TYR A 5 -3.84 11.10 -7.31
CA TYR A 5 -2.98 9.91 -7.44
C TYR A 5 -1.50 10.20 -7.21
N LYS A 6 -1.02 11.40 -7.61
CA LYS A 6 0.41 11.75 -7.48
C LYS A 6 0.83 12.01 -6.04
N GLU A 7 -0.07 12.55 -5.22
CA GLU A 7 0.23 12.80 -3.80
C GLU A 7 0.06 11.50 -2.99
N ALA A 8 -0.97 10.70 -3.27
CA ALA A 8 -1.12 9.39 -2.64
C ALA A 8 0.08 8.46 -2.93
N HIS A 9 0.61 8.51 -4.15
CA HIS A 9 1.79 7.72 -4.54
C HIS A 9 3.06 8.08 -3.75
N LYS A 10 3.19 9.32 -3.23
CA LYS A 10 4.30 9.66 -2.33
C LYS A 10 4.17 8.98 -0.97
N HIS A 11 2.95 8.64 -0.57
CA HIS A 11 2.62 7.95 0.67
C HIS A 11 2.53 6.43 0.51
N SER A 12 2.81 5.86 -0.67
CA SER A 12 2.86 4.40 -0.90
C SER A 12 4.27 3.83 -1.06
N ILE A 13 5.32 4.67 -1.06
CA ILE A 13 6.72 4.24 -1.23
C ILE A 13 7.45 4.11 0.11
N ASN A 14 8.09 2.97 0.39
CA ASN A 14 9.05 2.87 1.51
C ASN A 14 8.42 3.02 2.92
N HIS A 15 7.21 2.51 3.13
CA HIS A 15 6.44 2.68 4.37
C HIS A 15 6.12 1.39 5.12
N LYS A 16 6.75 0.25 4.78
CA LYS A 16 6.45 -1.07 5.38
C LYS A 16 6.33 -1.02 6.91
N GLU A 17 7.30 -0.42 7.60
CA GLU A 17 7.27 -0.34 9.07
C GLU A 17 6.12 0.51 9.61
N LYS A 18 5.73 1.57 8.90
CA LYS A 18 4.61 2.43 9.30
C LYS A 18 3.29 1.73 9.05
N LEU A 19 3.16 1.13 7.87
CA LEU A 19 1.98 0.40 7.44
C LEU A 19 1.71 -0.79 8.37
N MET A 20 2.74 -1.53 8.78
CA MET A 20 2.62 -2.62 9.75
C MET A 20 2.40 -2.16 11.21
N LYS A 21 2.59 -0.88 11.54
CA LYS A 21 2.27 -0.30 12.86
C LYS A 21 0.85 0.24 12.94
N ASP A 22 0.26 0.56 11.80
CA ASP A 22 -1.12 1.02 11.72
C ASP A 22 -2.09 -0.16 11.87
N LYS A 23 -3.34 0.16 12.22
CA LYS A 23 -4.42 -0.84 12.43
C LYS A 23 -5.28 -1.05 11.19
N ILE A 24 -5.08 -0.20 10.18
CA ILE A 24 -5.90 -0.15 8.98
C ILE A 24 -5.06 0.44 7.86
N CYS A 25 -5.12 -0.18 6.70
CA CYS A 25 -4.57 0.35 5.47
C CYS A 25 -5.59 0.14 4.34
N GLY A 26 -5.33 0.76 3.19
CA GLY A 26 -6.22 0.60 2.06
C GLY A 26 -5.52 0.74 0.73
N CYS A 27 -6.12 0.13 -0.29
CA CYS A 27 -5.67 0.32 -1.65
C CYS A 27 -6.40 1.50 -2.30
N PHE A 28 -5.69 2.56 -2.69
CA PHE A 28 -6.32 3.72 -3.33
C PHE A 28 -6.70 3.47 -4.81
N TYR A 29 -6.42 2.29 -5.34
CA TYR A 29 -6.83 1.86 -6.68
C TYR A 29 -8.13 1.06 -6.67
N CYS A 30 -8.20 -0.04 -5.91
CA CYS A 30 -9.42 -0.86 -5.82
C CYS A 30 -10.34 -0.43 -4.66
N LEU A 31 -9.94 0.56 -3.87
CA LEU A 31 -10.68 1.13 -2.73
C LEU A 31 -10.99 0.13 -1.62
N SER A 32 -10.29 -1.01 -1.58
CA SER A 32 -10.38 -1.97 -0.49
C SER A 32 -9.67 -1.46 0.75
N ILE A 33 -10.26 -1.72 1.91
CA ILE A 33 -9.72 -1.38 3.23
C ILE A 33 -9.56 -2.69 4.01
N TYR A 34 -8.39 -2.91 4.59
CA TYR A 34 -8.00 -4.19 5.20
C TYR A 34 -6.94 -3.99 6.28
N ASP A 35 -6.68 -5.04 7.07
CA ASP A 35 -5.60 -5.01 8.06
C ASP A 35 -4.24 -5.16 7.34
N PRO A 36 -3.22 -4.36 7.69
CA PRO A 36 -1.86 -4.51 7.16
C PRO A 36 -1.30 -5.93 7.20
N ILE A 37 -1.72 -6.75 8.17
CA ILE A 37 -1.32 -8.16 8.29
C ILE A 37 -1.77 -9.02 7.12
N GLU A 38 -2.77 -8.58 6.35
CA GLU A 38 -3.26 -9.27 5.15
C GLU A 38 -2.26 -9.14 3.98
N ILE A 39 -1.29 -8.23 4.06
CA ILE A 39 -0.26 -8.04 3.03
C ILE A 39 0.81 -9.13 3.15
N ILE A 40 0.63 -10.20 2.39
CA ILE A 40 1.56 -11.35 2.34
C ILE A 40 2.67 -11.18 1.30
N GLU A 41 2.42 -10.40 0.25
CA GLU A 41 3.36 -10.21 -0.85
C GLU A 41 4.04 -8.85 -0.76
N TRP A 42 5.37 -8.88 -0.79
CA TRP A 42 6.23 -7.70 -0.74
C TRP A 42 7.26 -7.81 -1.87
N LEU A 43 7.41 -6.75 -2.66
CA LEU A 43 8.40 -6.68 -3.72
C LEU A 43 9.81 -6.66 -3.11
N PRO A 44 10.78 -7.36 -3.74
CA PRO A 44 12.17 -7.43 -3.29
C PRO A 44 12.97 -6.16 -3.67
N ASP A 45 12.38 -4.99 -3.46
CA ASP A 45 13.08 -3.72 -3.57
C ASP A 45 13.81 -3.38 -2.26
N THR A 46 14.66 -2.35 -2.28
CA THR A 46 15.46 -1.91 -1.13
C THR A 46 14.64 -1.49 0.10
N THR A 47 13.32 -1.41 -0.01
CA THR A 47 12.42 -0.74 0.93
C THR A 47 11.21 -1.59 1.36
N GLY A 48 10.91 -2.66 0.62
CA GLY A 48 9.75 -3.52 0.79
C GLY A 48 8.45 -2.80 0.41
N THR A 49 8.08 -2.83 -0.87
CA THR A 49 6.76 -2.36 -1.32
C THR A 49 5.72 -3.48 -1.20
N GLY A 50 4.64 -3.24 -0.45
CA GLY A 50 3.56 -4.21 -0.27
C GLY A 50 2.61 -4.23 -1.47
N LEU A 51 2.14 -5.41 -1.86
CA LEU A 51 1.11 -5.58 -2.88
C LEU A 51 -0.26 -5.74 -2.25
N CYS A 52 -1.26 -5.05 -2.80
CA CYS A 52 -2.62 -5.15 -2.30
C CYS A 52 -3.12 -6.61 -2.39
N PRO A 53 -3.62 -7.22 -1.30
CA PRO A 53 -4.07 -8.62 -1.30
C PRO A 53 -5.31 -8.86 -2.18
N HIS A 54 -6.01 -7.80 -2.59
CA HIS A 54 -7.24 -7.91 -3.39
C HIS A 54 -7.03 -7.69 -4.89
N CYS A 55 -6.05 -6.87 -5.29
CA CYS A 55 -5.83 -6.54 -6.70
C CYS A 55 -4.39 -6.70 -7.18
N GLY A 56 -3.45 -7.02 -6.29
CA GLY A 56 -2.06 -7.35 -6.64
C GLY A 56 -1.18 -6.16 -7.05
N ILE A 57 -1.61 -4.92 -6.84
CA ILE A 57 -0.82 -3.73 -7.19
C ILE A 57 -0.27 -3.00 -5.96
N ASP A 58 0.78 -2.22 -6.18
CA ASP A 58 1.55 -1.43 -5.20
C ASP A 58 0.90 -0.07 -4.86
N ALA A 59 -0.41 -0.07 -4.61
CA ALA A 59 -1.19 1.14 -4.37
C ALA A 59 -1.76 1.20 -2.93
N ILE A 60 -0.98 0.83 -1.92
CA ILE A 60 -1.40 0.79 -0.51
C ILE A 60 -0.99 2.08 0.22
N ILE A 61 -1.89 2.61 1.06
CA ILE A 61 -1.66 3.73 2.00
C ILE A 61 -2.15 3.39 3.40
#